data_AF-A0A3M1AV65-F1
#
_entry.id   AF-A0A3M1AV65-F1
#
_cell.length_a   1.000
_cell.length_b   1.000
_cell.length_c   1.000
_cell.angle_alpha   90.00
_cell.angle_beta   90.00
_cell.angle_gamma   90.00
#
_symmetry.space_group_name_H-M   'P 1'
#
loop_
_entity.id
_entity.type
_entity.pdbx_description
1 polymer ?
#
loop_
_entity_poly.entity_id
_entity_poly.type
_entity_poly.pdbx_seq_one_letter_code
_entity_poly.pdbx_strand_id
1 'polypeptide(L)' 'MKKRIFIAAMLLSFTFLSPLSATTVVRKSLRQLIRASKTIVYGTCSHVETQTQGKFVFNVYTILVHQVLKGEDSL' A
#
# COMPACT_ATOMS: atom_id res chain seq x y z
N MET A 1 -24.22 -43.01 10.82
CA MET A 1 -24.43 -41.82 9.96
C MET A 1 -23.97 -40.49 10.59
N LYS A 2 -24.04 -40.30 11.92
CA LYS A 2 -23.66 -39.05 12.61
C LYS A 2 -22.18 -38.59 12.44
N LYS A 3 -21.23 -39.53 12.30
CA LYS A 3 -19.78 -39.21 12.13
C LYS A 3 -19.44 -38.50 10.81
N ARG A 4 -20.20 -38.75 9.73
CA ARG A 4 -19.93 -38.17 8.40
C ARG A 4 -20.31 -36.68 8.32
N ILE A 5 -21.32 -36.27 9.09
CA ILE A 5 -21.80 -34.89 9.16
C ILE A 5 -20.78 -34.00 9.90
N PHE A 6 -20.13 -34.53 10.93
CA PHE A 6 -19.10 -33.81 11.69
C PHE A 6 -17.87 -33.46 10.84
N ILE A 7 -17.43 -34.39 9.99
CA ILE A 7 -16.27 -34.18 9.11
C ILE A 7 -16.59 -33.14 8.02
N ALA A 8 -17.81 -33.18 7.48
CA ALA A 8 -18.27 -32.19 6.50
C ALA A 8 -18.35 -30.77 7.09
N ALA A 9 -18.85 -30.63 8.32
CA ALA A 9 -18.90 -29.34 9.02
C ALA A 9 -17.50 -28.80 9.35
N MET A 10 -16.57 -29.67 9.74
CA MET A 10 -15.19 -29.30 10.02
C MET A 10 -14.46 -28.84 8.75
N LEU A 11 -14.65 -29.50 7.61
CA LEU A 11 -14.07 -29.08 6.32
C LEU A 11 -14.65 -27.76 5.82
N LEU A 12 -15.95 -27.51 6.02
CA LEU A 12 -16.59 -26.24 5.64
C LEU A 12 -16.06 -25.05 6.46
N SER A 13 -15.65 -25.28 7.71
CA SER A 13 -15.10 -24.21 8.56
C SER A 13 -13.71 -23.73 8.11
N PHE A 14 -12.95 -24.58 7.40
CA PHE A 14 -11.64 -24.22 6.87
C PHE A 14 -11.70 -23.38 5.59
N THR A 15 -12.80 -23.43 4.83
CA THR A 15 -12.94 -22.66 3.57
C THR A 15 -13.34 -21.20 3.77
N PHE A 16 -13.68 -20.77 5.00
CA PHE A 16 -14.06 -19.39 5.31
C PHE A 16 -12.94 -18.57 5.99
N LEU A 17 -11.73 -19.13 6.15
CA LEU A 17 -10.55 -18.32 6.45
C LEU A 17 -10.07 -17.63 5.17
N SER A 18 -10.86 -16.68 4.66
CA SER A 18 -10.31 -15.68 3.75
C SER A 18 -9.26 -14.88 4.52
N PRO A 19 -8.04 -14.70 3.98
CA PRO A 19 -7.08 -13.80 4.60
C PRO A 19 -7.70 -12.41 4.53
N LEU A 20 -8.13 -11.91 5.69
CA LEU A 20 -8.48 -10.51 5.86
C LEU A 20 -7.21 -9.74 5.46
N SER A 21 -7.23 -9.11 4.29
CA SER A 21 -6.14 -8.26 3.80
C SER A 21 -6.03 -7.03 4.71
N ALA A 22 -5.50 -7.23 5.91
CA ALA A 22 -5.20 -6.19 6.86
C ALA A 22 -4.08 -5.34 6.25
N THR A 23 -4.41 -4.12 5.88
CA THR A 23 -3.44 -3.10 5.50
C THR A 23 -2.58 -2.83 6.74
N THR A 24 -1.41 -3.46 6.80
CA THR A 24 -0.53 -3.32 7.96
C THR A 24 0.10 -1.93 7.91
N VAL A 25 -0.31 -1.05 8.83
CA VAL A 25 0.28 0.28 8.99
C VAL A 25 1.62 0.13 9.73
N VAL A 26 2.73 0.20 9.00
CA VAL A 26 4.07 0.19 9.60
C VAL A 26 4.45 1.61 10.04
N ARG A 27 4.43 1.85 11.35
CA ARG A 27 4.91 3.12 11.93
C ARG A 27 6.43 3.22 11.76
N LYS A 28 6.92 4.29 11.13
CA LYS A 28 8.34 4.61 10.99
C LYS A 28 8.63 5.95 11.68
N SER A 29 9.75 6.06 12.38
CA SER A 29 10.28 7.36 12.81
C SER A 29 10.73 8.19 11.61
N LEU A 30 10.82 9.52 11.77
CA LEU A 30 11.27 10.41 10.70
C LEU A 30 12.65 10.00 10.15
N ARG A 31 13.60 9.64 11.02
CA ARG A 31 14.94 9.17 10.60
C ARG A 31 14.87 7.89 9.77
N GLN A 32 13.99 6.96 10.13
CA GLN A 32 13.78 5.73 9.36
C GLN A 32 13.13 6.01 8.01
N LEU A 33 12.18 6.95 7.95
CA LEU A 33 11.55 7.38 6.70
C LEU A 33 12.59 7.99 5.75
N ILE A 34 13.37 8.97 6.22
CA ILE A 34 14.41 9.64 5.42
C ILE A 34 15.44 8.63 4.88
N ARG A 35 15.86 7.64 5.69
CA ARG A 35 16.77 6.58 5.24
C ARG A 35 16.15 5.70 4.16
N ALA A 36 14.89 5.30 4.34
CA ALA A 36 14.19 4.42 3.41
C ALA A 36 13.77 5.09 2.08
N SER A 37 13.56 6.41 2.07
CA SER A 37 13.19 7.14 0.86
C SER A 37 14.31 7.13 -0.18
N LYS A 38 14.01 6.83 -1.44
CA LYS A 38 14.96 6.98 -2.55
C LYS A 38 15.16 8.45 -2.91
N THR A 39 14.06 9.19 -2.99
CA THR A 39 14.02 10.61 -3.35
C THR A 39 13.23 11.39 -2.32
N ILE A 40 13.66 12.61 -2.01
CA ILE A 40 12.94 13.58 -1.19
C ILE A 40 13.01 14.92 -1.91
N VAL A 41 11.85 15.51 -2.18
CA VAL A 41 11.75 16.82 -2.83
C VAL A 41 10.88 17.76 -2.00
N TYR A 42 11.20 19.03 -2.06
CA TYR A 42 10.36 20.13 -1.61
C TYR A 42 9.84 20.86 -2.84
N GLY A 43 8.53 21.09 -2.89
CA GLY A 43 7.88 21.67 -4.05
C GLY A 43 6.39 21.89 -3.83
N THR A 44 5.73 22.39 -4.86
CA THR A 44 4.29 22.65 -4.85
C THR A 44 3.58 21.66 -5.76
N CYS A 45 2.49 21.07 -5.26
CA CYS A 45 1.64 20.23 -6.10
C CYS A 45 0.86 21.12 -7.07
N SER A 46 1.09 20.93 -8.37
CA SER A 46 0.41 21.69 -9.42
C SER A 46 -0.83 20.97 -9.95
N HIS A 47 -0.82 19.63 -9.93
CA HIS A 47 -1.91 18.83 -10.46
C HIS A 47 -2.02 17.48 -9.74
N VAL A 48 -3.25 16.99 -9.61
CA VAL A 48 -3.56 15.66 -9.07
C VAL A 48 -4.53 14.98 -10.03
N GLU A 49 -4.18 13.78 -10.46
CA GLU A 49 -5.02 12.94 -11.31
C GLU A 49 -5.27 11.61 -10.59
N THR A 50 -6.52 11.15 -10.59
CA THR A 50 -6.87 9.81 -10.10
C THR A 50 -7.00 8.85 -11.28
N GLN A 51 -6.15 7.83 -11.29
CA GLN A 51 -6.15 6.78 -12.31
C GLN A 51 -6.60 5.46 -11.68
N THR A 52 -7.55 4.79 -12.33
CA THR A 52 -7.99 3.46 -11.92
C THR A 52 -7.38 2.42 -12.85
N GLN A 53 -6.57 1.50 -12.30
CA GLN A 53 -5.97 0.40 -13.06
C GLN A 53 -6.42 -0.93 -12.44
N GLY A 54 -7.42 -1.55 -13.08
CA GLY A 54 -8.05 -2.77 -12.57
C GLY A 54 -8.74 -2.53 -11.23
N LYS A 55 -8.28 -3.22 -10.18
CA LYS A 55 -8.81 -3.09 -8.80
C LYS A 55 -8.12 -2.00 -7.98
N PHE A 56 -7.10 -1.35 -8.53
CA PHE A 56 -6.31 -0.35 -7.82
C PHE A 56 -6.71 1.05 -8.25
N VAL A 57 -6.78 1.94 -7.26
CA VAL A 57 -6.98 3.38 -7.46
C VAL A 57 -5.68 4.06 -7.08
N PHE A 58 -5.09 4.77 -8.04
CA PHE A 58 -3.85 5.52 -7.87
C PHE A 58 -4.14 7.01 -7.95
N ASN A 59 -3.49 7.80 -7.09
CA ASN A 59 -3.41 9.24 -7.26
C ASN A 59 -2.01 9.58 -7.76
N VAL A 60 -1.95 10.18 -8.94
CA VAL A 60 -0.73 10.67 -9.56
C VAL A 60 -0.63 12.16 -9.30
N TYR A 61 0.48 12.59 -8.70
CA TYR A 61 0.73 13.97 -8.33
C TYR A 61 1.82 14.55 -9.22
N THR A 62 1.53 15.67 -9.89
CA THR A 62 2.54 16.48 -10.55
C THR A 62 3.06 17.51 -9.55
N ILE A 63 4.37 17.50 -9.29
CA ILE A 63 5.02 18.38 -8.33
C ILE A 63 5.99 19.29 -9.08
N LEU A 64 5.81 20.60 -8.93
CA LEU A 64 6.83 21.59 -9.31
C LEU A 64 7.91 21.59 -8.23
N VAL A 65 9.06 21.01 -8.55
CA VAL A 65 10.17 20.85 -7.59
C VAL A 65 10.88 22.19 -7.40
N HIS A 66 10.96 22.65 -6.14
CA HIS A 66 11.76 23.82 -5.77
C HIS A 66 13.15 23.42 -5.30
N GLN A 67 13.26 22.26 -4.63
CA GLN A 67 14.52 21.75 -4.11
C GLN A 67 14.49 20.22 -4.02
N VAL A 68 15.57 19.57 -4.43
CA VAL A 68 15.82 18.16 -4.14
C VAL A 68 16.62 18.06 -2.85
N LEU A 69 16.06 17.36 -1.86
CA LEU A 69 16.65 17.14 -0.54
C LEU A 69 17.39 15.79 -0.45
N LYS A 70 17.04 14.84 -1.33
CA LYS A 70 17.70 13.53 -1.48
C LYS A 70 17.35 12.92 -2.84
N GLY A 71 18.30 12.22 -3.46
CA GLY A 71 18.14 11.58 -4.78
C GLY A 71 18.98 12.30 -5.84
N GLU A 72 19.08 11.72 -7.03
CA GLU A 72 19.76 12.39 -8.15
C GLU A 72 18.88 13.49 -8.75
N ASP A 73 19.48 14.65 -9.00
CA ASP A 73 18.94 15.69 -9.89
C ASP A 73 19.08 15.19 -11.34
N SER A 74 18.24 14.25 -11.74
CA SER A 74 18.07 13.90 -13.16
C SER A 74 16.86 14.67 -13.69
N LEU A 75 17.01 16.00 -13.78
CA LEU A 75 16.16 16.84 -14.63
C LEU A 75 16.78 16.94 -16.01
#